data_AF-A0A2G4HDP8-F1
#
_entry.id   AF-A0A2G4HDP8-F1
#
_cell.length_a   1.000
_cell.length_b   1.000
_cell.length_c   1.000
_cell.angle_alpha   90.00
_cell.angle_beta   90.00
_cell.angle_gamma   90.00
#
_symmetry.space_group_name_H-M   'P 1'
#
loop_
_entity.id
_entity.type
_entity.pdbx_description
1 polymer ?
#
loop_
_entity_poly.entity_id
_entity_poly.type
_entity_poly.pdbx_seq_one_letter_code
_entity_poly.pdbx_strand_id
1 'polypeptide(L)'
;MSPGPRRDRLEAYMGLAVAAGTPWFAWSFLLATYPNLPPVAELDSDLWAYLLNRVLGISLVLEGIFLTLAIVLKRYRMAFSMVLISAVYLIVAVYWRWEWL
;
A
#
# COMPACT_ATOMS: atom_id res chain seq x y z
N MET A 1 11.82 21.67 -20.51
CA MET A 1 11.74 22.49 -19.27
C MET A 1 11.62 21.54 -18.09
N SER A 2 12.62 21.49 -17.22
CA SER A 2 12.52 20.77 -15.94
C SER A 2 11.32 21.35 -15.17
N PRO A 3 10.34 20.54 -14.72
CA PRO A 3 9.37 21.03 -13.76
C PRO A 3 10.12 21.60 -12.55
N GLY A 4 9.68 22.76 -12.06
CA GLY A 4 10.36 23.44 -10.96
C GLY A 4 10.32 22.61 -9.66
N PRO A 5 11.20 22.91 -8.67
CA PRO A 5 11.36 22.11 -7.45
C PRO A 5 10.07 21.87 -6.66
N ARG A 6 9.07 22.76 -6.76
CA ARG A 6 7.75 22.60 -6.11
C ARG A 6 6.92 21.47 -6.72
N ARG A 7 6.92 21.32 -8.04
CA ARG A 7 6.13 20.28 -8.72
C ARG A 7 6.69 18.90 -8.42
N ASP A 8 8.00 18.74 -8.41
CA ASP A 8 8.66 17.47 -8.10
C ASP A 8 8.35 17.00 -6.66
N ARG A 9 8.34 17.94 -5.71
CA ARG A 9 7.94 17.65 -4.32
C ARG A 9 6.47 17.25 -4.22
N LEU A 10 5.58 17.94 -4.94
CA LEU A 10 4.17 17.59 -4.97
C LEU A 10 3.97 16.17 -5.52
N GLU A 11 4.64 15.82 -6.63
CA GLU A 11 4.59 14.47 -7.21
C GLU A 11 5.07 13.41 -6.21
N ALA A 12 6.15 13.68 -5.47
CA ALA A 12 6.63 12.78 -4.43
C ALA A 12 5.62 12.61 -3.29
N TYR A 13 5.02 13.70 -2.80
CA TYR A 13 3.99 13.63 -1.75
C TYR A 13 2.72 12.90 -2.21
N MET A 14 2.33 13.07 -3.48
CA MET A 14 1.21 12.32 -4.05
C MET A 14 1.52 10.82 -4.10
N GLY A 15 2.74 10.45 -4.51
CA GLY A 15 3.17 9.05 -4.51
C GLY A 15 3.16 8.45 -3.10
N LEU A 16 3.61 9.23 -2.11
CA LEU A 16 3.57 8.84 -0.71
C LEU A 16 2.14 8.66 -0.19
N ALA A 17 1.25 9.60 -0.48
CA ALA A 17 -0.15 9.53 -0.06
C ALA A 17 -0.86 8.31 -0.65
N VAL A 18 -0.61 8.00 -1.92
CA VAL A 18 -1.18 6.81 -2.57
C VAL A 18 -0.64 5.54 -1.91
N ALA A 19 0.68 5.39 -1.80
CA ALA A 19 1.27 4.15 -1.27
C ALA A 19 0.97 3.92 0.22
N ALA A 20 0.95 4.97 1.05
CA ALA A 20 0.57 4.83 2.46
C ALA A 20 -0.95 4.65 2.65
N GLY A 21 -1.76 5.31 1.82
CA GLY A 21 -3.21 5.27 1.91
C GLY A 21 -3.81 3.96 1.38
N THR A 22 -3.15 3.29 0.45
CA THR A 22 -3.72 2.08 -0.19
C THR A 22 -3.92 0.92 0.80
N PRO A 23 -2.93 0.55 1.64
CA PRO A 23 -3.13 -0.49 2.66
C PRO A 23 -4.21 -0.11 3.68
N TRP A 24 -4.26 1.16 4.07
CA TRP A 24 -5.29 1.67 5.00
C TRP A 24 -6.70 1.55 4.41
N PHE A 25 -6.85 1.91 3.14
CA PHE A 25 -8.10 1.77 2.42
C PHE A 25 -8.50 0.30 2.29
N ALA A 26 -7.57 -0.58 1.91
CA ALA A 26 -7.82 -2.01 1.80
C ALA A 26 -8.27 -2.61 3.14
N TRP A 27 -7.63 -2.24 4.25
CA TRP A 27 -8.05 -2.64 5.59
C TRP A 27 -9.46 -2.16 5.93
N SER A 28 -9.75 -0.88 5.68
CA SER A 28 -11.07 -0.29 5.93
C SER A 28 -12.16 -0.98 5.10
N PHE A 29 -11.85 -1.32 3.84
CA PHE A 29 -12.74 -2.08 2.97
C PHE A 29 -13.02 -3.49 3.51
N LEU A 30 -12.01 -4.17 4.04
CA LEU A 30 -12.19 -5.49 4.67
C LEU A 30 -13.07 -5.41 5.92
N LEU A 31 -12.88 -4.41 6.78
CA LEU A 31 -13.74 -4.21 7.95
C LEU A 31 -15.21 -3.97 7.57
N ALA A 32 -15.45 -3.21 6.49
CA ALA A 32 -16.80 -3.00 5.97
C ALA A 32 -17.39 -4.27 5.34
N THR A 33 -16.55 -5.10 4.71
CA THR A 33 -16.97 -6.37 4.07
C THR A 33 -17.24 -7.47 5.10
N TYR A 34 -16.51 -7.47 6.21
CA TYR A 34 -16.59 -8.47 7.27
C TYR A 34 -16.93 -7.79 8.61
N PRO A 35 -18.19 -7.35 8.80
CA PRO A 35 -18.58 -6.58 9.99
C PRO A 35 -18.52 -7.39 11.30
N ASN A 36 -18.47 -8.72 11.21
CA ASN A 36 -18.41 -9.63 12.36
C ASN A 36 -16.98 -10.10 12.69
N LEU A 37 -15.95 -9.42 12.16
CA LEU A 37 -14.58 -9.73 12.53
C LEU A 37 -14.35 -9.51 14.04
N PRO A 38 -13.60 -10.40 14.72
CA PRO A 38 -13.18 -10.15 16.09
C PRO A 38 -12.40 -8.84 16.19
N PRO A 39 -12.33 -8.23 17.38
CA PRO A 39 -11.38 -7.17 17.67
C PRO A 39 -9.97 -7.61 17.29
N VAL A 40 -9.14 -6.64 16.87
CA VAL A 40 -7.74 -6.86 16.44
C VAL A 40 -6.92 -7.66 17.48
N ALA A 41 -7.22 -7.49 18.76
CA ALA A 41 -6.56 -8.19 19.87
C ALA A 41 -6.96 -9.67 20.02
N GLU A 42 -8.06 -10.09 19.40
CA GLU A 42 -8.63 -11.44 19.49
C GLU A 42 -8.49 -12.22 18.17
N LEU A 43 -7.87 -11.62 17.15
CA LEU A 43 -7.59 -12.29 15.89
C LEU A 43 -6.51 -13.37 16.09
N ASP A 44 -6.83 -14.60 15.72
CA ASP A 44 -5.89 -15.69 15.65
C ASP A 44 -4.89 -15.50 14.49
N SER A 45 -3.77 -16.23 14.55
CA SER A 45 -2.68 -16.09 13.58
C SER A 45 -3.11 -16.39 12.14
N ASP A 46 -4.01 -17.37 11.96
CA ASP A 46 -4.45 -17.81 10.63
C ASP A 46 -5.37 -16.78 10.00
N LEU A 47 -6.31 -16.23 10.77
CA LEU A 47 -7.15 -15.13 10.33
C LEU A 47 -6.34 -13.85 10.05
N TRP A 48 -5.33 -13.56 10.86
CA TRP A 48 -4.38 -12.48 10.57
C TRP A 48 -3.69 -12.67 9.22
N ALA A 49 -3.12 -13.85 8.98
CA ALA A 49 -2.44 -14.16 7.72
C ALA A 49 -3.40 -14.05 6.53
N TYR A 50 -4.64 -14.53 6.69
CA TYR A 50 -5.68 -14.41 5.66
C TYR A 50 -6.02 -12.96 5.32
N LEU A 51 -6.28 -12.13 6.34
CA LEU A 51 -6.63 -10.72 6.15
C LEU A 51 -5.45 -9.93 5.57
N LEU A 52 -4.24 -10.16 6.06
CA LEU A 52 -3.04 -9.49 5.57
C LEU A 52 -2.78 -9.82 4.09
N ASN A 53 -2.96 -11.08 3.68
CA ASN A 53 -2.88 -11.47 2.27
C ASN A 53 -3.93 -10.76 1.41
N ARG A 54 -5.16 -10.57 1.90
CA ARG A 54 -6.19 -9.79 1.19
C ARG A 54 -5.82 -8.31 1.08
N VAL A 55 -5.30 -7.71 2.15
CA VAL A 55 -4.81 -6.33 2.13
C VAL A 55 -3.72 -6.17 1.07
N LEU A 56 -2.74 -7.08 1.06
CA LEU A 56 -1.66 -7.07 0.08
C LEU A 56 -2.18 -7.24 -1.35
N GLY A 57 -3.13 -8.16 -1.57
CA GLY A 57 -3.74 -8.39 -2.87
C GLY A 57 -4.49 -7.15 -3.40
N ILE A 58 -5.34 -6.54 -2.58
CA ILE A 58 -6.06 -5.30 -2.94
C ILE A 58 -5.05 -4.17 -3.19
N SER A 59 -4.04 -4.05 -2.33
CA SER A 59 -3.03 -3.00 -2.45
C SER A 59 -2.22 -3.13 -3.73
N LEU A 60 -1.81 -4.34 -4.10
CA LEU A 60 -1.09 -4.61 -5.34
C LEU A 60 -1.89 -4.17 -6.58
N VAL A 61 -3.20 -4.47 -6.59
CA VAL A 61 -4.07 -4.09 -7.71
C VAL A 61 -4.22 -2.57 -7.80
N LEU A 62 -4.54 -1.91 -6.69
CA LEU A 62 -4.74 -0.46 -6.66
C LEU A 62 -3.43 0.30 -6.93
N GLU A 63 -2.34 -0.04 -6.24
CA GLU A 63 -1.04 0.58 -6.49
C GLU A 63 -0.55 0.30 -7.91
N GLY A 64 -0.79 -0.88 -8.46
CA GLY A 64 -0.47 -1.21 -9.85
C GLY A 64 -1.16 -0.28 -10.86
N ILE A 65 -2.44 0.04 -10.62
CA ILE A 65 -3.19 1.01 -11.43
C ILE A 65 -2.54 2.41 -11.30
N PHE A 66 -2.32 2.90 -10.09
CA PHE A 66 -1.76 4.23 -9.86
C PHE A 66 -0.31 4.35 -10.37
N LEU A 67 0.48 3.30 -10.25
CA LEU A 67 1.86 3.24 -10.74
C LEU A 67 1.86 3.29 -12.27
N THR A 68 0.97 2.54 -12.92
CA THR A 68 0.81 2.57 -14.38
C THR A 68 0.42 3.97 -14.84
N LEU A 69 -0.54 4.62 -14.18
CA LEU A 69 -0.93 6.00 -14.48
C LEU A 69 0.24 6.98 -14.29
N ALA A 70 1.00 6.86 -13.20
CA ALA A 70 2.16 7.71 -12.95
C ALA A 70 3.23 7.56 -14.05
N ILE A 71 3.51 6.34 -14.51
CA ILE A 71 4.47 6.08 -15.59
C ILE A 71 3.96 6.65 -16.92
N VAL A 72 2.70 6.37 -17.30
CA VAL A 72 2.09 6.86 -18.55
C VAL A 72 2.08 8.39 -18.61
N LEU A 73 1.80 9.05 -17.48
CA LEU A 73 1.80 10.51 -17.35
C LEU A 73 3.20 11.12 -17.14
N LYS A 74 4.27 10.30 -17.22
CA LYS A 74 5.68 10.70 -17.04
C LYS A 74 5.95 11.36 -15.67
N ARG A 75 5.22 10.94 -14.64
CA ARG A 75 5.34 11.38 -13.23
C ARG A 75 6.29 10.47 -12.46
N TYR A 76 7.55 10.43 -12.89
CA TYR A 76 8.52 9.46 -12.38
C TYR A 76 8.86 9.66 -10.90
N ARG A 77 8.78 10.88 -10.36
CA ARG A 77 8.98 11.15 -8.93
C ARG A 77 7.87 10.54 -8.07
N MET A 78 6.63 10.60 -8.55
CA MET A 78 5.50 9.93 -7.92
C MET A 78 5.67 8.41 -7.95
N ALA A 79 5.94 7.85 -9.14
CA ALA A 79 6.17 6.41 -9.31
C ALA A 79 7.30 5.89 -8.42
N PHE A 80 8.43 6.60 -8.36
CA PHE A 80 9.56 6.25 -7.49
C PHE A 80 9.16 6.24 -6.00
N SER A 81 8.44 7.28 -5.56
CA SER A 81 8.01 7.38 -4.16
C SER A 81 7.04 6.27 -3.78
N MET A 82 6.15 5.89 -4.70
CA MET A 82 5.26 4.74 -4.50
C MET A 82 6.06 3.45 -4.35
N VAL A 83 6.93 3.11 -5.32
CA VAL A 83 7.74 1.89 -5.29
C VAL A 83 8.59 1.81 -4.03
N LEU A 84 9.18 2.93 -3.60
CA LEU A 84 9.99 3.00 -2.39
C LEU A 84 9.18 2.59 -1.14
N ILE A 85 7.97 3.11 -1.00
CA ILE A 85 7.11 2.83 0.16
C ILE A 85 6.55 1.40 0.08
N SER A 86 6.12 0.95 -1.10
CA SER A 86 5.67 -0.42 -1.31
C SER A 86 6.78 -1.43 -1.00
N ALA A 87 8.04 -1.10 -1.31
CA ALA A 87 9.19 -1.94 -0.95
C ALA A 87 9.38 -2.02 0.58
N VAL A 88 9.20 -0.92 1.32
CA VAL A 88 9.22 -0.95 2.80
C VAL A 88 8.12 -1.85 3.34
N TYR A 89 6.89 -1.73 2.83
CA TYR A 89 5.78 -2.59 3.25
C TYR A 89 6.04 -4.06 2.93
N LEU A 90 6.61 -4.36 1.76
CA LEU A 90 6.98 -5.73 1.38
C LEU A 90 8.01 -6.31 2.35
N ILE A 91 9.06 -5.55 2.70
CA ILE A 91 10.09 -5.98 3.66
C ILE A 91 9.45 -6.27 5.03
N VAL A 92 8.60 -5.38 5.52
CA VAL A 92 7.90 -5.57 6.80
C VAL A 92 6.97 -6.79 6.75
N ALA A 93 6.24 -6.99 5.65
CA ALA A 93 5.37 -8.14 5.48
C ALA A 93 6.15 -9.46 5.44
N VAL A 94 7.30 -9.49 4.75
CA VAL A 94 8.19 -10.67 4.71
C VAL A 94 8.80 -10.95 6.08
N TYR A 95 9.27 -9.91 6.77
CA TYR A 95 9.82 -10.03 8.13
C TYR A 95 8.80 -10.60 9.10
N TRP A 96 7.57 -10.04 9.12
CA TRP A 96 6.49 -10.56 9.94
C TRP A 96 6.15 -12.00 9.56
N ARG A 97 6.01 -12.32 8.27
CA ARG A 97 5.72 -13.70 7.85
C ARG A 97 6.77 -14.70 8.33
N TRP A 98 8.04 -14.29 8.39
CA TRP A 98 9.13 -15.13 8.88
C TRP A 98 9.07 -15.38 10.39
N GLU A 99 8.66 -14.41 11.20
CA GLU A 99 8.51 -14.59 12.66
C GLU A 99 7.36 -15.54 13.04
N TRP A 100 6.32 -15.61 12.20
CA TRP A 100 5.09 -16.37 12.45
C TRP A 100 4.94 -17.60 11.53
N LEU A 101 6.05 -18.08 10.95
CA LEU A 101 6.20 -19.36 10.25
C LEU A 101 6.90 -20.37 11.16
#